data_AF-B7Q5X9-F1
#
_entry.id   AF-B7Q5X9-F1
#
_cell.length_a   1.000
_cell.length_b   1.000
_cell.length_c   1.000
_cell.angle_alpha   90.00
_cell.angle_beta   90.00
_cell.angle_gamma   90.00
#
_symmetry.space_group_name_H-M   'P 1'
#
loop_
_entity.id
_entity.type
_entity.pdbx_description
1 polymer ?
#
loop_
_entity_poly.entity_id
_entity_poly.type
_entity_poly.pdbx_seq_one_letter_code
_entity_poly.pdbx_strand_id
1 'polypeptide(L)'
;MFVFFPDEPKIGIKTIKTYCQRMQEENITRAIIVVQQGMTPSAKQALGDMAPKYILEHFLESELLINITEHELVPEHVVLTPEEKAELLAR
;
A
#
# COMPACT_ATOMS: atom_id res chain seq x y z
N MET A 1 5.08 -8.76 -5.54
CA MET A 1 4.73 -7.46 -4.91
C MET A 1 5.91 -6.53 -5.10
N PHE A 2 5.69 -5.27 -5.46
CA PHE A 2 6.77 -4.27 -5.57
C PHE A 2 6.75 -3.27 -4.43
N VAL A 3 7.93 -2.71 -4.12
CA VAL A 3 8.08 -1.59 -3.20
C VAL A 3 8.83 -0.50 -3.95
N PHE A 4 8.22 0.68 -4.07
CA PHE A 4 8.77 1.82 -4.77
C PHE A 4 9.20 2.90 -3.78
N PHE A 5 10.43 3.38 -3.95
CA PHE A 5 10.99 4.53 -3.25
C PHE A 5 11.24 5.63 -4.29
N PRO A 6 10.29 6.54 -4.52
CA PRO A 6 10.49 7.69 -5.38
C PRO A 6 11.46 8.71 -4.77
N ASP A 7 12.35 9.26 -5.61
CA ASP A 7 13.26 10.34 -5.21
C ASP A 7 12.54 11.68 -5.03
N GLU A 8 11.37 11.84 -5.67
CA GLU A 8 10.56 13.06 -5.56
C GLU A 8 9.86 13.12 -4.20
N PRO A 9 9.99 14.21 -3.42
CA PRO A 9 9.36 14.29 -2.10
C PRO A 9 7.84 14.21 -2.15
N LYS A 10 7.23 14.71 -3.22
CA LYS A 10 5.78 14.74 -3.43
C LYS A 10 5.42 14.13 -4.78
N ILE A 11 4.62 13.07 -4.75
CA ILE A 11 4.30 12.28 -5.94
C ILE A 11 3.08 12.79 -6.68
N GLY A 12 3.24 12.96 -8.00
CA GLY A 12 2.17 13.30 -8.93
C GLY A 12 1.65 12.10 -9.74
N ILE A 13 0.60 12.35 -10.53
CA ILE A 13 -0.08 11.31 -11.33
C ILE A 13 0.81 10.66 -12.40
N LYS A 14 1.82 11.39 -12.92
CA LYS A 14 2.73 10.88 -13.94
C LYS A 14 3.53 9.68 -13.41
N THR A 15 4.11 9.81 -12.22
CA THR A 15 4.89 8.77 -11.56
C THR A 15 4.06 7.53 -11.26
N ILE A 16 2.81 7.71 -10.81
CA ILE A 16 1.87 6.60 -10.59
C ILE A 16 1.62 5.82 -11.87
N LYS A 17 1.34 6.50 -12.99
CA LYS A 17 1.15 5.83 -14.29
C LYS A 17 2.37 5.01 -14.72
N THR A 18 3.58 5.54 -14.50
CA THR A 18 4.82 4.82 -14.78
C THR A 18 4.96 3.55 -13.93
N TYR A 19 4.64 3.62 -12.64
CA TYR A 19 4.66 2.44 -11.77
C TYR A 19 3.62 1.39 -12.18
N CYS A 20 2.43 1.81 -12.57
CA CYS A 20 1.39 0.90 -13.04
C CYS A 20 1.77 0.20 -14.35
N GLN A 21 2.40 0.93 -15.28
CA GLN A 21 2.93 0.31 -16.50
C GLN A 21 3.96 -0.77 -16.16
N ARG A 22 4.91 -0.45 -15.27
CA ARG A 22 5.93 -1.43 -14.83
C ARG A 22 5.30 -2.63 -14.12
N MET A 23 4.29 -2.40 -13.28
CA MET A 23 3.52 -3.48 -12.64
C MET A 23 2.82 -4.37 -13.68
N GLN A 24 2.26 -3.79 -14.73
CA GLN A 24 1.61 -4.53 -15.81
C GLN A 24 2.62 -5.36 -16.62
N GLU A 25 3.77 -4.79 -16.96
CA GLU A 25 4.84 -5.49 -17.70
C GLU A 25 5.36 -6.71 -16.91
N GLU A 26 5.47 -6.57 -15.59
CA GLU A 26 5.98 -7.62 -14.69
C GLU A 26 4.87 -8.54 -14.14
N ASN A 27 3.62 -8.37 -14.60
CA ASN A 27 2.43 -9.11 -14.12
C ASN A 27 2.24 -9.06 -12.59
N ILE A 28 2.52 -7.91 -11.97
CA ILE A 28 2.35 -7.68 -10.54
C ILE A 28 1.07 -6.89 -10.28
N THR A 29 0.28 -7.36 -9.32
CA THR A 29 -1.00 -6.74 -8.96
C THR A 29 -0.93 -5.87 -7.70
N ARG A 30 0.08 -6.06 -6.85
CA ARG A 30 0.24 -5.32 -5.58
C ARG A 30 1.57 -4.59 -5.47
N ALA A 31 1.52 -3.34 -5.05
CA ALA A 31 2.71 -2.55 -4.76
C ALA A 31 2.53 -1.62 -3.55
N ILE A 32 3.64 -1.29 -2.93
CA ILE A 32 3.76 -0.30 -1.86
C ILE A 32 4.59 0.88 -2.40
N ILE A 33 4.18 2.10 -2.11
CA ILE A 33 4.92 3.33 -2.45
C ILE A 33 5.28 4.05 -1.15
N VAL A 34 6.57 4.24 -0.90
CA VAL A 34 7.07 4.94 0.30
C VAL A 34 7.41 6.38 -0.06
N VAL A 35 6.58 7.34 0.35
CA VAL A 35 6.70 8.76 -0.04
C VAL A 35 7.28 9.61 1.09
N GLN A 36 8.05 10.65 0.77
CA GLN A 36 8.67 11.48 1.82
C GLN A 36 7.71 12.52 2.40
N GLN A 37 7.01 13.29 1.57
CA GLN A 37 6.10 14.35 1.98
C GLN A 37 4.63 14.07 1.62
N GLY A 38 4.38 13.15 0.68
CA GLY A 38 3.03 12.71 0.33
C GLY A 38 2.75 12.63 -1.17
N MET A 39 1.46 12.68 -1.50
CA MET A 39 0.95 12.55 -2.87
C MET A 39 0.00 13.70 -3.20
N THR A 40 -0.08 14.10 -4.48
CA THR A 40 -1.11 15.04 -4.93
C THR A 40 -2.51 14.41 -4.84
N PRO A 41 -3.59 15.20 -4.68
CA PRO A 41 -4.96 14.66 -4.67
C PRO A 41 -5.28 13.84 -5.92
N SER A 42 -4.82 14.29 -7.09
CA SER A 42 -4.97 13.58 -8.37
C SER A 42 -4.23 12.23 -8.40
N ALA A 43 -3.07 12.14 -7.76
CA ALA A 43 -2.34 10.87 -7.65
C ALA A 43 -3.07 9.90 -6.73
N LYS A 44 -3.60 10.39 -5.59
CA LYS A 44 -4.42 9.57 -4.67
C LYS A 44 -5.69 9.05 -5.33
N GLN A 45 -6.37 9.89 -6.11
CA GLN A 45 -7.55 9.48 -6.88
C GLN A 45 -7.21 8.38 -7.89
N ALA A 46 -6.09 8.53 -8.61
CA ALA A 46 -5.64 7.53 -9.58
C ALA A 46 -5.38 6.15 -8.94
N LEU A 47 -4.90 6.09 -7.69
CA LEU A 47 -4.76 4.81 -6.96
C LEU A 47 -6.12 4.12 -6.77
N GLY A 48 -7.16 4.88 -6.43
CA GLY A 48 -8.51 4.37 -6.26
C GLY A 48 -9.12 3.86 -7.57
N ASP A 49 -8.91 4.60 -8.67
CA ASP A 49 -9.44 4.24 -9.99
C ASP A 49 -8.81 2.94 -10.56
N MET A 50 -7.64 2.54 -10.05
CA MET A 50 -6.94 1.32 -10.47
C MET A 50 -7.38 0.07 -9.71
N ALA A 51 -8.02 0.26 -8.55
CA ALA A 51 -8.62 -0.83 -7.80
C ALA A 51 -9.89 -1.36 -8.52
N PRO A 52 -10.21 -2.66 -8.40
CA PRO A 52 -9.52 -3.67 -7.61
C PRO A 52 -8.38 -4.38 -8.36
N LYS A 53 -8.16 -4.06 -9.65
CA LYS A 53 -7.23 -4.80 -10.50
C LYS A 53 -5.77 -4.64 -10.05
N TYR A 54 -5.38 -3.42 -9.70
CA TYR A 54 -4.08 -3.13 -9.11
C TYR A 54 -4.28 -2.47 -7.75
N ILE A 55 -3.65 -3.03 -6.73
CA ILE A 55 -3.70 -2.52 -5.35
C ILE A 55 -2.38 -1.84 -5.07
N LEU A 56 -2.42 -0.51 -4.97
CA LEU A 56 -1.27 0.31 -4.65
C LEU A 56 -1.52 1.01 -3.32
N GLU A 57 -0.73 0.66 -2.33
CA GLU A 57 -0.76 1.23 -0.99
C GLU A 57 0.39 2.23 -0.84
N HIS A 58 0.22 3.25 0.00
CA HIS A 58 1.27 4.23 0.25
C HIS A 58 1.52 4.40 1.74
N PHE A 59 2.78 4.62 2.09
CA PHE A 59 3.23 4.97 3.44
C PHE A 59 4.08 6.23 3.35
N LEU A 60 4.06 7.05 4.40
CA LEU A 60 5.08 8.06 4.58
C LEU A 60 6.36 7.40 5.07
N GLU A 61 7.51 7.84 4.56
CA GLU A 61 8.81 7.34 5.02
C GLU A 61 8.96 7.51 6.54
N SER A 62 8.46 8.64 7.08
CA SER A 62 8.45 8.92 8.51
C SER A 62 7.65 7.91 9.34
N GLU A 63 6.63 7.28 8.76
CA GLU A 63 5.82 6.25 9.44
C GLU A 63 6.58 4.91 9.53
N LEU A 64 7.54 4.68 8.64
CA LEU A 64 8.29 3.43 8.56
C LEU A 64 9.66 3.50 9.27
N LEU A 65 10.02 4.64 9.88
CA LEU A 65 11.28 4.78 10.63
C LEU A 65 11.35 3.86 11.85
N ILE A 66 10.19 3.53 12.43
CA ILE A 66 10.07 2.66 13.61
C ILE A 66 8.97 1.65 13.34
N ASN A 67 9.26 0.37 13.54
CA ASN A 67 8.26 -0.68 13.43
C ASN A 67 7.32 -0.66 14.65
N ILE A 68 6.13 -0.07 14.48
CA ILE A 68 5.14 0.03 15.57
C ILE A 68 4.61 -1.32 16.06
N THR A 69 4.77 -2.41 15.29
CA THR A 69 4.31 -3.74 15.71
C THR A 69 5.15 -4.33 16.83
N GLU A 70 6.35 -3.78 17.08
CA GLU A 70 7.26 -4.22 18.15
C GLU A 70 7.07 -3.42 19.45
N HIS A 71 6.17 -2.43 19.44
CA HIS A 71 5.90 -1.61 20.61
C HIS A 71 5.16 -2.41 21.70
N GLU A 72 5.55 -2.26 22.97
CA GLU A 72 5.00 -3.03 24.10
C GLU A 72 3.47 -2.92 24.26
N LEU A 73 2.90 -1.77 23.86
CA LEU A 73 1.46 -1.50 23.91
C LEU A 73 0.68 -2.07 22.73
N VAL A 74 1.35 -2.63 21.72
CA VAL A 74 0.73 -3.18 20.51
C VAL A 74 0.77 -4.70 20.59
N PRO A 75 -0.37 -5.38 20.85
CA PRO A 75 -0.41 -6.83 20.85
C PRO A 75 -0.26 -7.39 19.43
N GLU A 76 0.04 -8.68 19.32
CA GLU A 76 0.11 -9.38 18.05
C GLU A 76 -1.29 -9.45 17.40
N HIS A 77 -1.38 -9.00 16.15
CA HIS A 77 -2.61 -9.06 15.36
C HIS A 77 -2.48 -10.15 14.29
N VAL A 78 -3.37 -11.14 14.32
CA VAL A 78 -3.43 -12.22 13.33
C VAL A 78 -4.63 -12.02 12.41
N VAL A 79 -4.40 -12.05 11.10
CA VAL A 79 -5.47 -11.93 10.10
C VAL A 79 -6.23 -13.25 10.00
N LEU A 80 -7.54 -13.20 10.24
CA LEU A 80 -8.40 -14.39 10.12
C LEU A 80 -8.56 -14.84 8.67
N THR A 81 -8.58 -16.15 8.46
CA THR A 81 -9.00 -16.72 7.16
C THR A 81 -10.51 -16.56 6.95
N PRO A 82 -11.00 -16.68 5.70
CA PRO A 82 -12.44 -16.67 5.44
C PRO A 82 -13.21 -17.73 6.24
N GLU A 83 -12.62 -18.91 6.44
CA GLU A 83 -13.21 -20.03 7.21
C GLU A 83 -13.28 -19.69 8.70
N GLU A 84 -12.19 -19.20 9.29
CA GLU A 84 -12.14 -18.79 10.70
C GLU A 84 -13.13 -17.66 10.98
N LYS A 85 -13.25 -16.71 10.04
CA LYS A 85 -14.25 -15.64 10.14
C LYS A 85 -15.68 -16.19 10.11
N ALA A 86 -15.97 -17.17 9.25
CA ALA A 86 -17.29 -17.79 9.19
C ALA A 86 -17.61 -18.58 10.46
N GLU A 87 -16.65 -19.31 11.02
CA GLU A 87 -16.80 -20.01 12.30
C GLU A 87 -17.07 -19.02 13.43
N LEU A 88 -16.31 -17.93 13.51
CA LEU A 88 -16.48 -16.91 14.54
C LEU A 88 -17.88 -16.28 14.51
N LEU A 89 -18.42 -16.02 13.32
CA LEU A 89 -19.77 -15.45 13.16
C LEU A 89 -20.90 -16.45 13.45
N ALA A 90 -20.61 -17.75 13.43
CA ALA A 90 -21.58 -18.81 13.73
C ALA A 90 -21.69 -19.12 15.24
N ARG A 91 -20.81 -18.55 16.06
CA ARG A 91 -20.84 -18.64 17.54
C ARG A 91 -21.65 -17.51 18.15
#